data_AF-A0A8K0QK81-F1
#
_entry.id   AF-A0A8K0QK81-F1
#
_cell.length_a   1.000
_cell.length_b   1.000
_cell.length_c   1.000
_cell.angle_alpha   90.00
_cell.angle_beta   90.00
_cell.angle_gamma   90.00
#
_symmetry.space_group_name_H-M   'P 1'
#
loop_
_entity.id
_entity.type
_entity.pdbx_description
1 polymer ?
#
loop_
_entity_poly.entity_id
_entity_poly.type
_entity_poly.pdbx_seq_one_letter_code
_entity_poly.pdbx_strand_id
1 'polypeptide(L)'
;MDELNELESLAQSSAHDDPLPGGSEAETIQQYMELFDLNEKEAIDKINELRGFIPQKKPGPKPPPAAAYLVKLQGTLSDAEMIKSIAGLAEVPEVVFGTDDSGHEAVFCRVDPGTRTKIATHFAANNLGPVPTFLQLTLAGKALSHDSPAPTLGLDATLPQNRPSSIGAAFRPSQDEYPVWYFFYGPLADPNELSIILRLSSEPEYSPASIAGGRLLAWNAIVDAESDKIPAEIEGKAFLVRTQKEEESLRFSVTDKFEVVRCRIRFIDSGNVVDGLTLRYVGTDLK
;
A
#
# COMPACT_ATOMS: atom_id res chain seq x y z
N MET A 1 -35.27 -50.14 10.58
CA MET A 1 -34.20 -49.96 9.58
C MET A 1 -34.46 -48.59 8.96
N ASP A 2 -34.28 -47.55 9.79
CA ASP A 2 -34.72 -46.17 9.53
C ASP A 2 -33.74 -45.22 10.23
N GLU A 3 -32.45 -45.29 9.90
CA GLU A 3 -31.46 -44.26 10.30
C GLU A 3 -30.43 -44.00 9.20
N LEU A 4 -30.69 -44.46 7.96
CA LEU A 4 -29.79 -44.23 6.81
C LEU A 4 -30.48 -43.54 5.63
N ASN A 5 -31.75 -43.10 5.78
CA ASN A 5 -32.48 -42.37 4.76
C ASN A 5 -32.70 -40.87 5.09
N GLU A 6 -32.26 -40.41 6.26
CA GLU A 6 -32.31 -38.97 6.64
C GLU A 6 -30.98 -38.23 6.44
N LEU A 7 -29.91 -38.92 6.04
CA LEU A 7 -28.61 -38.28 5.76
C LEU A 7 -28.33 -38.08 4.25
N GLU A 8 -29.15 -38.63 3.35
CA GLU A 8 -29.06 -38.35 1.90
C GLU A 8 -30.02 -37.24 1.43
N SER A 9 -31.01 -36.81 2.23
CA SER A 9 -31.85 -35.65 1.88
C SER A 9 -31.27 -34.30 2.30
N LEU A 10 -30.09 -34.27 2.94
CA LEU A 10 -29.38 -33.04 3.34
C LEU A 10 -28.19 -32.69 2.42
N ALA A 11 -27.95 -33.47 1.36
CA ALA A 11 -26.88 -33.24 0.39
C ALA A 11 -27.35 -32.70 -0.98
N GLN A 12 -28.64 -32.41 -1.16
CA GLN A 12 -29.20 -31.89 -2.42
C GLN A 12 -29.97 -30.55 -2.30
N SER A 13 -29.68 -29.76 -1.25
CA SER A 13 -30.30 -28.44 -1.04
C SER A 13 -29.29 -27.41 -0.51
N SER A 14 -28.23 -27.13 -1.25
CA SER A 14 -27.41 -25.92 -1.03
C SER A 14 -26.83 -25.36 -2.34
N ALA A 15 -27.69 -25.23 -3.35
CA ALA A 15 -27.56 -24.17 -4.35
C ALA A 15 -28.59 -23.10 -3.99
N HIS A 16 -28.36 -22.44 -2.86
CA HIS A 16 -29.04 -21.20 -2.52
C HIS A 16 -27.98 -20.11 -2.46
N ASP A 17 -28.09 -19.21 -3.43
CA ASP A 17 -27.62 -17.84 -3.33
C ASP A 17 -28.06 -17.29 -1.97
N ASP A 18 -27.10 -17.05 -1.08
CA ASP A 18 -27.38 -16.28 0.13
C ASP A 18 -27.61 -14.81 -0.26
N PRO A 19 -28.81 -14.24 -0.03
CA PRO A 19 -29.12 -12.86 -0.36
C PRO A 19 -28.59 -11.92 0.73
N LEU A 20 -27.87 -10.87 0.32
CA LEU A 20 -27.57 -9.69 1.14
C LEU A 20 -28.73 -8.66 1.06
N PRO A 21 -28.87 -7.72 2.00
CA PRO A 21 -30.14 -7.42 2.66
C PRO A 21 -31.05 -6.44 1.90
N GLY A 22 -32.34 -6.80 1.82
CA GLY A 22 -33.47 -5.87 2.02
C GLY A 22 -34.06 -5.17 0.79
N GLY A 23 -34.97 -5.85 0.09
CA GLY A 23 -35.90 -5.27 -0.89
C GLY A 23 -36.14 -6.21 -2.08
N SER A 24 -37.38 -6.29 -2.59
CA SER A 24 -37.65 -6.96 -3.87
C SER A 24 -36.91 -6.26 -5.02
N GLU A 25 -36.62 -6.97 -6.11
CA GLU A 25 -35.87 -6.41 -7.25
C GLU A 25 -36.53 -5.15 -7.82
N ALA A 26 -37.87 -5.09 -7.80
CA ALA A 26 -38.65 -3.92 -8.18
C ALA A 26 -38.44 -2.73 -7.24
N GLU A 27 -38.32 -2.96 -5.92
CA GLU A 27 -38.05 -1.90 -4.94
C GLU A 27 -36.62 -1.35 -5.08
N THR A 28 -35.67 -2.22 -5.44
CA THR A 28 -34.27 -1.81 -5.69
C THR A 28 -34.17 -0.93 -6.94
N ILE A 29 -34.87 -1.29 -8.03
CA ILE A 29 -34.91 -0.48 -9.25
C ILE A 29 -35.56 0.87 -8.96
N GLN A 30 -36.69 0.89 -8.25
CA GLN A 30 -37.37 2.13 -7.88
C GLN A 30 -36.51 3.05 -7.01
N GLN A 31 -35.79 2.49 -6.04
CA GLN A 31 -34.89 3.26 -5.18
C GLN A 31 -33.75 3.91 -5.99
N TYR A 32 -33.20 3.23 -6.98
CA TYR A 32 -32.11 3.77 -7.82
C TYR A 32 -32.62 4.80 -8.83
N MET A 33 -33.83 4.64 -9.34
CA MET A 33 -34.48 5.67 -10.16
C MET A 33 -34.66 6.98 -9.37
N GLU A 34 -35.11 6.90 -8.12
CA GLU A 34 -35.31 8.09 -7.27
C GLU A 34 -34.01 8.72 -6.77
N LEU A 35 -33.01 7.91 -6.40
CA LEU A 35 -31.76 8.42 -5.83
C LEU A 35 -30.87 9.13 -6.86
N PHE A 36 -30.97 8.72 -8.13
CA PHE A 36 -30.10 9.17 -9.22
C PHE A 36 -30.84 9.85 -10.37
N ASP A 37 -32.15 10.04 -10.23
CA ASP A 37 -33.05 10.64 -11.23
C ASP A 37 -32.94 9.95 -12.61
N LEU A 38 -32.98 8.62 -12.58
CA LEU A 38 -32.79 7.75 -13.76
C LEU A 38 -34.11 7.14 -14.22
N ASN A 39 -34.21 6.82 -15.51
CA ASN A 39 -35.30 5.98 -15.98
C ASN A 39 -35.05 4.50 -15.67
N GLU A 40 -36.11 3.68 -15.76
CA GLU A 40 -36.06 2.27 -15.34
C GLU A 40 -34.99 1.46 -16.07
N LYS A 41 -34.80 1.70 -17.37
CA LYS A 41 -33.78 1.02 -18.17
C LYS A 41 -32.36 1.40 -17.73
N GLU A 42 -32.12 2.68 -17.49
CA GLU A 42 -30.83 3.19 -17.00
C GLU A 42 -30.53 2.70 -15.58
N ALA A 43 -31.54 2.60 -14.72
CA ALA A 43 -31.41 2.04 -13.39
C ALA A 43 -31.04 0.54 -13.45
N ILE A 44 -31.69 -0.23 -14.32
CA ILE A 44 -31.38 -1.65 -14.54
C ILE A 44 -29.97 -1.83 -15.10
N ASP A 45 -29.57 -1.04 -16.10
CA ASP A 45 -28.21 -1.11 -16.68
C ASP A 45 -27.15 -0.77 -15.61
N LYS A 46 -27.41 0.22 -14.75
CA LYS A 46 -26.51 0.61 -13.66
C LYS A 46 -26.47 -0.40 -12.53
N ILE A 47 -27.60 -1.05 -12.22
CA ILE A 47 -27.67 -2.17 -11.28
C ILE A 47 -26.88 -3.36 -11.84
N ASN A 48 -27.00 -3.67 -13.13
CA ASN A 48 -26.25 -4.74 -13.78
C ASN A 48 -24.75 -4.42 -13.87
N GLU A 49 -24.37 -3.16 -14.07
CA GLU A 49 -22.99 -2.68 -13.99
C GLU A 49 -22.43 -2.89 -12.58
N LEU A 50 -23.19 -2.50 -11.54
CA LEU A 50 -22.83 -2.70 -10.13
C LEU A 50 -22.83 -4.18 -9.71
N ARG A 51 -23.71 -5.02 -10.26
CA ARG A 51 -23.73 -6.48 -10.05
C ARG A 51 -22.57 -7.16 -10.79
N GLY A 52 -22.13 -6.63 -11.92
CA GLY A 52 -20.93 -7.04 -12.65
C GLY A 52 -19.62 -6.68 -11.95
N PHE A 53 -19.66 -5.71 -11.02
CA PHE A 53 -18.62 -5.52 -10.02
C PHE A 53 -18.75 -6.59 -8.93
N ILE A 54 -18.20 -7.78 -9.19
CA ILE A 54 -17.85 -8.69 -8.09
C ILE A 54 -16.82 -7.93 -7.23
N PRO A 55 -17.12 -7.60 -5.95
CA PRO A 55 -16.07 -7.15 -5.07
C PRO A 55 -15.09 -8.30 -4.94
N GLN A 56 -13.94 -8.18 -5.62
CA GLN A 56 -12.80 -9.05 -5.41
C GLN A 56 -12.62 -9.15 -3.90
N LYS A 57 -12.84 -10.35 -3.37
CA LYS A 57 -12.62 -10.66 -1.95
C LYS A 57 -11.15 -10.38 -1.72
N LYS A 58 -10.86 -9.16 -1.25
CA LYS A 58 -9.51 -8.73 -0.90
C LYS A 58 -8.94 -9.85 -0.02
N PRO A 59 -7.70 -10.32 -0.28
CA PRO A 59 -7.03 -11.12 0.73
C PRO A 59 -7.16 -10.33 2.04
N GLY A 60 -7.64 -11.03 3.08
CA GLY A 60 -8.06 -10.40 4.34
C GLY A 60 -7.01 -9.40 4.81
N PRO A 61 -7.41 -8.35 5.55
CA PRO A 61 -6.53 -7.24 5.89
C PRO A 61 -5.23 -7.80 6.45
N LYS A 62 -4.17 -7.71 5.63
CA LYS A 62 -2.81 -7.88 6.11
C LYS A 62 -2.67 -6.87 7.25
N PRO A 63 -2.15 -7.26 8.43
CA PRO A 63 -1.99 -6.32 9.51
C PRO A 63 -1.21 -5.13 8.92
N PRO A 64 -1.75 -3.90 9.03
CA PRO A 64 -1.01 -2.74 8.58
C PRO A 64 0.36 -2.78 9.26
N PRO A 65 1.46 -2.44 8.56
CA PRO A 65 2.70 -2.15 9.27
C PRO A 65 2.32 -1.18 10.38
N ALA A 66 2.56 -1.58 11.65
CA ALA A 66 1.96 -0.93 12.81
C ALA A 66 2.14 0.59 12.69
N ALA A 67 1.04 1.31 12.44
CA ALA A 67 1.09 2.73 12.16
C ALA A 67 1.78 3.42 13.33
N ALA A 68 3.01 3.86 13.12
CA ALA A 68 3.81 4.49 14.15
C ALA A 68 3.72 6.00 13.96
N TYR A 69 3.70 6.75 15.04
CA TYR A 69 3.75 8.21 15.02
C TYR A 69 5.05 8.66 15.67
N LEU A 70 5.65 9.72 15.15
CA LEU A 70 6.64 10.50 15.88
C LEU A 70 5.91 11.68 16.54
N VAL A 71 6.00 11.77 17.86
CA VAL A 71 5.58 12.95 18.61
C VAL A 71 6.81 13.77 18.95
N LYS A 72 6.80 15.08 18.63
CA LYS A 72 7.91 15.96 18.97
C LYS A 72 7.92 16.22 20.48
N LEU A 73 9.05 15.99 21.13
CA LEU A 73 9.26 16.35 22.53
C LEU A 73 9.57 17.84 22.63
N GLN A 74 8.59 18.62 23.10
CA GLN A 74 8.72 20.06 23.28
C GLN A 74 7.65 20.59 24.23
N GLY A 75 7.94 21.72 24.89
CA GLY A 75 7.00 22.42 25.75
C GLY A 75 6.49 21.54 26.89
N THR A 76 5.16 21.34 26.96
CA THR A 76 4.49 20.55 27.99
C THR A 76 4.67 19.04 27.84
N LEU A 77 5.20 18.55 26.71
CA LEU A 77 5.60 17.16 26.51
C LEU A 77 7.10 17.11 26.19
N SER A 78 7.97 17.39 27.15
CA SER A 78 9.42 17.52 26.93
C SER A 78 10.22 16.23 27.13
N ASP A 79 9.62 15.17 27.66
CA ASP A 79 10.33 13.95 28.05
C ASP A 79 9.55 12.67 27.68
N ALA A 80 10.29 11.62 27.32
CA ALA A 80 9.78 10.30 26.97
C ALA A 80 9.15 9.58 28.18
N GLU A 81 9.64 9.83 29.40
CA GLU A 81 9.05 9.30 30.64
C GLU A 81 7.64 9.86 30.89
N MET A 82 7.38 11.08 30.42
CA MET A 82 6.05 11.67 30.50
C MET A 82 5.08 10.95 29.56
N ILE A 83 5.53 10.56 28.36
CA ILE A 83 4.71 9.75 27.44
C ILE A 83 4.39 8.40 28.06
N LYS A 84 5.39 7.73 28.66
CA LYS A 84 5.18 6.47 29.37
C LYS A 84 4.11 6.60 30.46
N SER A 85 4.19 7.67 31.25
CA SER A 85 3.25 7.94 32.34
C SER A 85 1.83 8.25 31.84
N ILE A 86 1.70 9.11 30.82
CA ILE A 86 0.40 9.49 30.24
C ILE A 86 -0.28 8.30 29.56
N ALA A 87 0.48 7.47 28.84
CA ALA A 87 -0.07 6.36 28.07
C ALA A 87 -0.12 5.04 28.84
N GLY A 88 0.47 4.96 30.04
CA GLY A 88 0.56 3.75 30.84
C GLY A 88 1.38 2.66 30.15
N LEU A 89 2.52 3.04 29.56
CA LEU A 89 3.41 2.10 28.88
C LEU A 89 4.28 1.35 29.90
N ALA A 90 4.57 0.07 29.61
CA ALA A 90 5.47 -0.74 30.43
C ALA A 90 6.92 -0.21 30.38
N GLU A 91 7.34 0.23 29.19
CA GLU A 91 8.69 0.72 28.92
C GLU A 91 8.66 2.13 28.33
N VAL A 92 9.79 2.82 28.40
CA VAL A 92 9.95 4.15 27.80
C VAL A 92 9.95 4.01 26.28
N PRO A 93 9.15 4.80 25.54
CA PRO A 93 9.11 4.72 24.09
C PRO A 93 10.45 5.11 23.46
N GLU A 94 10.71 4.57 22.27
CA GLU A 94 11.93 4.83 21.51
C GLU A 94 12.09 6.32 21.19
N VAL A 95 13.23 6.90 21.57
CA VAL A 95 13.57 8.30 21.32
C VAL A 95 14.34 8.41 20.01
N VAL A 96 13.90 9.31 19.14
CA VAL A 96 14.49 9.58 17.83
C VAL A 96 14.98 11.02 17.78
N PHE A 97 16.22 11.20 17.39
CA PHE A 97 16.82 12.53 17.21
C PHE A 97 16.73 12.94 15.74
N GLY A 98 16.35 14.18 15.51
CA GLY A 98 16.35 14.83 14.20
C GLY A 98 17.04 16.18 14.28
N THR A 99 17.38 16.73 13.12
CA THR A 99 17.95 18.07 13.00
C THR A 99 17.11 18.81 11.98
N ASP A 100 16.69 20.03 12.28
CA ASP A 100 15.98 20.87 11.31
C ASP A 100 16.94 21.50 10.30
N ASP A 101 16.39 22.16 9.27
CA ASP A 101 17.17 22.82 8.21
C ASP A 101 18.06 23.96 8.74
N SER A 102 17.85 24.39 9.99
CA SER A 102 18.65 25.42 10.67
C SER A 102 19.75 24.82 11.56
N GLY A 103 19.85 23.48 11.63
CA GLY A 103 20.83 22.78 12.46
C GLY A 103 20.40 22.58 13.92
N HIS A 104 19.17 22.91 14.29
CA HIS A 104 18.71 22.69 15.67
C HIS A 104 18.28 21.25 15.86
N GLU A 105 18.69 20.67 16.99
CA GLU A 105 18.28 19.33 17.40
C GLU A 105 16.80 19.34 17.80
N ALA A 106 16.03 18.45 17.18
CA ALA A 106 14.66 18.15 17.53
C ALA A 106 14.61 16.71 18.05
N VAL A 107 13.96 16.51 19.19
CA VAL A 107 13.80 15.19 19.80
C VAL A 107 12.37 14.72 19.58
N PHE A 108 12.21 13.47 19.19
CA PHE A 108 10.92 12.84 18.94
C PHE A 108 10.82 11.53 19.73
N CYS A 109 9.59 11.07 19.97
CA CYS A 109 9.31 9.74 20.49
C CYS A 109 8.42 8.97 19.52
N ARG A 110 8.75 7.71 19.30
CA ARG A 110 7.94 6.81 18.49
C ARG A 110 6.82 6.21 19.34
N VAL A 111 5.58 6.34 18.87
CA VAL A 111 4.39 5.91 19.60
C VAL A 111 3.41 5.18 18.68
N ASP A 112 2.66 4.22 19.22
CA ASP A 112 1.57 3.55 18.50
C ASP A 112 0.28 4.42 18.47
N PRO A 113 -0.74 4.05 17.68
CA PRO A 113 -1.99 4.82 17.56
C PRO A 113 -2.78 4.93 18.87
N GLY A 114 -2.72 3.89 19.71
CA GLY A 114 -3.35 3.88 21.03
C GLY A 114 -2.68 4.88 21.98
N THR A 115 -1.35 4.88 22.01
CA THR A 115 -0.55 5.86 22.76
C THR A 115 -0.82 7.29 22.29
N ARG A 116 -0.85 7.54 20.97
CA ARG A 116 -1.24 8.85 20.40
C ARG A 116 -2.59 9.33 20.94
N THR A 117 -3.58 8.43 20.94
CA THR A 117 -4.94 8.75 21.40
C THR A 117 -4.94 9.13 22.87
N LYS A 118 -4.25 8.37 23.73
CA LYS A 118 -4.13 8.67 25.17
C LYS A 118 -3.49 10.03 25.42
N ILE A 119 -2.41 10.37 24.70
CA ILE A 119 -1.75 11.68 24.82
C ILE A 119 -2.72 12.80 24.42
N ALA A 120 -3.39 12.68 23.28
CA ALA A 120 -4.34 13.69 22.80
C ALA A 120 -5.50 13.90 23.78
N THR A 121 -6.07 12.81 24.31
CA THR A 121 -7.14 12.87 25.32
C THR A 121 -6.64 13.50 26.62
N HIS A 122 -5.43 13.18 27.06
CA HIS A 122 -4.85 13.76 28.28
C HIS A 122 -4.65 15.28 28.16
N PHE A 123 -4.16 15.76 27.01
CA PHE A 123 -3.99 17.19 26.75
C PHE A 123 -5.33 17.94 26.74
N ALA A 124 -6.35 17.35 26.11
CA ALA A 124 -7.70 17.91 26.08
C ALA A 124 -8.35 17.94 27.47
N ALA A 125 -8.22 16.86 28.26
CA ALA A 125 -8.85 16.75 29.57
C ALA A 125 -8.22 17.67 30.63
N ASN A 126 -6.91 17.94 30.52
CA ASN A 126 -6.14 18.69 31.52
C ASN A 126 -5.83 20.13 31.08
N ASN A 127 -6.34 20.60 29.94
CA ASN A 127 -6.09 21.94 29.39
C ASN A 127 -4.59 22.30 29.30
N LEU A 128 -3.74 21.33 28.92
CA LEU A 128 -2.27 21.46 28.91
C LEU A 128 -1.71 22.27 27.72
N GLY A 129 -2.56 23.09 27.09
CA GLY A 129 -2.23 23.86 25.91
C GLY A 129 -2.45 23.10 24.59
N PRO A 130 -1.75 23.48 23.51
CA PRO A 130 -1.91 22.87 22.20
C PRO A 130 -1.58 21.37 22.21
N VAL A 131 -2.38 20.58 21.50
CA VAL A 131 -2.11 19.15 21.30
C VAL A 131 -0.75 18.99 20.60
N PRO A 132 0.14 18.08 21.07
CA PRO A 132 1.44 17.86 20.46
C PRO A 132 1.33 17.52 18.97
N THR A 133 2.33 17.93 18.19
CA THR A 133 2.42 17.58 16.78
C THR A 133 2.80 16.10 16.63
N PHE A 134 1.96 15.36 15.90
CA PHE A 134 2.21 13.96 15.56
C PHE A 134 2.50 13.84 14.06
N LEU A 135 3.63 13.23 13.73
CA LEU A 135 4.00 12.87 12.36
C LEU A 135 3.70 11.39 12.17
N GLN A 136 2.79 11.05 11.27
CA GLN A 136 2.50 9.66 10.96
C GLN A 136 3.64 9.06 10.12
N LEU A 137 4.29 8.03 10.64
CA LEU A 137 5.20 7.19 9.88
C LEU A 137 4.36 6.20 9.10
N THR A 138 4.23 6.48 7.81
CA THR A 138 3.68 5.54 6.85
C THR A 138 4.84 4.92 6.09
N LEU A 139 4.69 3.64 5.74
CA LEU A 139 5.72 2.86 5.06
C LEU A 139 5.05 2.16 3.89
N ALA A 140 5.58 2.32 2.69
CA ALA A 140 5.12 1.53 1.57
C ALA A 140 5.25 0.03 1.88
N GLY A 141 4.20 -0.75 1.61
CA GLY A 141 4.21 -2.19 1.84
C GLY A 141 5.23 -2.89 0.92
N LYS A 142 5.94 -3.92 1.41
CA LYS A 142 6.70 -4.84 0.55
C LYS A 142 6.39 -6.25 1.01
N ALA A 143 5.69 -7.01 0.17
CA ALA A 143 5.29 -8.37 0.50
C ALA A 143 5.34 -9.27 -0.73
N LEU A 144 6.56 -9.41 -1.27
CA LEU A 144 6.86 -10.23 -2.42
C LEU A 144 6.68 -11.70 -2.07
N SER A 145 5.82 -12.39 -2.81
CA SER A 145 5.59 -13.82 -2.60
C SER A 145 6.80 -14.62 -3.06
N HIS A 146 7.15 -15.65 -2.29
CA HIS A 146 8.15 -16.64 -2.68
C HIS A 146 7.58 -17.63 -3.72
N ASP A 147 6.29 -17.96 -3.61
CA ASP A 147 5.66 -19.07 -4.35
C ASP A 147 4.84 -18.59 -5.57
N SER A 148 4.79 -17.28 -5.79
CA SER A 148 3.98 -16.66 -6.84
C SER A 148 4.68 -15.41 -7.37
N PRO A 149 4.42 -15.01 -8.63
CA PRO A 149 4.90 -13.73 -9.15
C PRO A 149 4.31 -12.52 -8.39
N ALA A 150 3.27 -12.70 -7.57
CA ALA A 150 2.66 -11.60 -6.82
C ALA A 150 3.61 -10.90 -5.82
N PRO A 151 3.50 -9.57 -5.66
CA PRO A 151 2.91 -8.62 -6.58
C PRO A 151 3.88 -8.31 -7.73
N THR A 152 3.37 -8.26 -8.96
CA THR A 152 4.11 -7.82 -10.15
C THR A 152 3.26 -6.77 -10.88
N LEU A 153 3.88 -5.67 -11.29
CA LEU A 153 3.21 -4.59 -12.02
C LEU A 153 2.56 -5.11 -13.31
N GLY A 154 1.26 -4.85 -13.47
CA GLY A 154 0.49 -5.25 -14.65
C GLY A 154 0.19 -6.75 -14.77
N LEU A 155 0.48 -7.54 -13.73
CA LEU A 155 0.26 -8.98 -13.75
C LEU A 155 -0.64 -9.42 -12.59
N ASP A 156 -1.81 -9.94 -12.94
CA ASP A 156 -2.73 -10.55 -11.98
C ASP A 156 -2.35 -12.01 -11.72
N ALA A 157 -1.63 -12.24 -10.61
CA ALA A 157 -1.16 -13.56 -10.22
C ALA A 157 -2.29 -14.50 -9.74
N THR A 158 -3.53 -14.03 -9.61
CA THR A 158 -4.68 -14.87 -9.25
C THR A 158 -5.21 -15.65 -10.45
N LEU A 159 -4.91 -15.22 -11.67
CA LEU A 159 -5.38 -15.86 -12.89
C LEU A 159 -4.60 -17.16 -13.19
N PRO A 160 -5.29 -18.26 -13.59
CA PRO A 160 -4.65 -19.57 -13.78
C PRO A 160 -3.47 -19.58 -14.76
N GLN A 161 -3.50 -18.75 -15.80
CA GLN A 161 -2.43 -18.63 -16.79
C GLN A 161 -1.13 -18.06 -16.21
N ASN A 162 -1.20 -17.35 -15.07
CA ASN A 162 -0.05 -16.76 -14.40
C ASN A 162 0.48 -17.66 -13.26
N ARG A 163 -0.08 -18.88 -13.12
CA ARG A 163 0.41 -19.87 -12.17
C ARG A 163 1.84 -20.31 -12.53
N PRO A 164 2.73 -20.54 -11.54
CA PRO A 164 4.05 -21.11 -11.80
C PRO A 164 3.93 -22.38 -12.65
N SER A 165 4.63 -22.41 -13.78
CA SER A 165 4.65 -23.56 -14.70
C SER A 165 5.47 -24.74 -14.16
N SER A 166 6.34 -24.49 -13.18
CA SER A 166 7.16 -25.51 -12.51
C SER A 166 7.14 -25.34 -10.99
N ILE A 167 7.12 -26.47 -10.27
CA ILE A 167 7.31 -26.52 -8.82
C ILE A 167 8.74 -26.01 -8.52
N GLY A 168 8.85 -24.98 -7.67
CA GLY A 168 10.13 -24.38 -7.31
C GLY A 168 10.64 -23.29 -8.26
N ALA A 169 9.79 -22.71 -9.11
CA ALA A 169 10.14 -21.50 -9.85
C ALA A 169 10.51 -20.37 -8.87
N ALA A 170 11.73 -19.85 -8.95
CA ALA A 170 12.16 -18.74 -8.13
C ALA A 170 11.67 -17.41 -8.73
N PHE A 171 10.90 -16.64 -7.96
CA PHE A 171 10.46 -15.31 -8.38
C PHE A 171 11.41 -14.23 -7.86
N ARG A 172 12.13 -13.60 -8.79
CA ARG A 172 13.12 -12.56 -8.51
C ARG A 172 12.54 -11.17 -8.82
N PRO A 173 12.93 -10.13 -8.07
CA PRO A 173 13.69 -10.19 -6.82
C PRO A 173 12.89 -10.86 -5.68
N SER A 174 13.58 -11.50 -4.74
CA SER A 174 12.96 -12.04 -3.51
C SER A 174 12.78 -10.95 -2.44
N GLN A 175 12.03 -11.27 -1.38
CA GLN A 175 11.65 -10.31 -0.33
C GLN A 175 12.85 -9.56 0.28
N ASP A 176 13.98 -10.24 0.47
CA ASP A 176 15.17 -9.69 1.15
C ASP A 176 16.42 -9.75 0.25
N GLU A 177 16.22 -9.65 -1.07
CA GLU A 177 17.31 -9.69 -2.05
C GLU A 177 17.97 -8.33 -2.22
N TYR A 178 19.29 -8.30 -2.01
CA TYR A 178 20.13 -7.13 -2.28
C TYR A 178 21.50 -7.57 -2.84
N PRO A 179 22.12 -6.75 -3.71
CA PRO A 179 21.58 -5.51 -4.28
C PRO A 179 20.44 -5.78 -5.27
N VAL A 180 19.53 -4.82 -5.42
CA VAL A 180 18.35 -4.94 -6.30
C VAL A 180 18.12 -3.66 -7.10
N TRP A 181 17.79 -3.81 -8.38
CA TRP A 181 17.44 -2.69 -9.24
C TRP A 181 16.05 -2.17 -8.91
N TYR A 182 15.95 -0.88 -8.64
CA TYR A 182 14.70 -0.15 -8.52
C TYR A 182 14.51 0.76 -9.72
N PHE A 183 13.31 0.77 -10.28
CA PHE A 183 12.88 1.78 -11.24
C PHE A 183 12.19 2.92 -10.51
N PHE A 184 12.68 4.14 -10.77
CA PHE A 184 12.13 5.39 -10.30
C PHE A 184 11.70 6.30 -11.45
N TYR A 185 10.76 7.17 -11.12
CA TYR A 185 10.22 8.20 -12.00
C TYR A 185 9.82 9.40 -11.12
N GLY A 186 9.52 10.55 -11.73
CA GLY A 186 9.15 11.75 -10.97
C GLY A 186 10.24 12.18 -9.98
N PRO A 187 9.88 12.60 -8.74
CA PRO A 187 10.84 13.10 -7.76
C PRO A 187 11.95 12.10 -7.39
N LEU A 188 11.64 10.81 -7.32
CA LEU A 188 12.63 9.77 -7.01
C LEU A 188 13.65 9.55 -8.15
N ALA A 189 13.45 10.15 -9.33
CA ALA A 189 14.44 10.16 -10.40
C ALA A 189 15.34 11.41 -10.36
N ASP A 190 15.11 12.34 -9.42
CA ASP A 190 15.99 13.48 -9.15
C ASP A 190 17.14 13.04 -8.23
N PRO A 191 18.42 13.25 -8.62
CA PRO A 191 19.57 12.92 -7.79
C PRO A 191 19.60 13.62 -6.43
N ASN A 192 19.12 14.86 -6.33
CA ASN A 192 19.11 15.62 -5.08
C ASN A 192 18.12 15.02 -4.09
N GLU A 193 16.90 14.74 -4.55
CA GLU A 193 15.84 14.12 -3.74
C GLU A 193 16.30 12.76 -3.21
N LEU A 194 16.83 11.90 -4.09
CA LEU A 194 17.29 10.58 -3.68
C LEU A 194 18.47 10.65 -2.71
N SER A 195 19.41 11.58 -2.91
CA SER A 195 20.53 11.79 -1.99
C SER A 195 20.07 12.14 -0.58
N ILE A 196 19.04 12.98 -0.46
CA ILE A 196 18.46 13.35 0.83
C ILE A 196 17.78 12.15 1.49
N ILE A 197 16.94 11.43 0.74
CA ILE A 197 16.19 10.26 1.23
C ILE A 197 17.14 9.16 1.71
N LEU A 198 18.15 8.84 0.91
CA LEU A 198 19.11 7.77 1.20
C LEU A 198 20.30 8.23 2.04
N ARG A 199 20.42 9.53 2.32
CA ARG A 199 21.56 10.16 3.01
C ARG A 199 22.91 9.81 2.35
N LEU A 200 22.96 9.89 1.02
CA LEU A 200 24.16 9.57 0.25
C LEU A 200 25.22 10.66 0.43
N SER A 201 26.48 10.25 0.55
CA SER A 201 27.63 11.16 0.59
C SER A 201 28.07 11.65 -0.79
N SER A 202 27.56 11.03 -1.85
CA SER A 202 27.85 11.33 -3.25
C SER A 202 26.58 11.24 -4.08
N GLU A 203 26.58 11.87 -5.24
CA GLU A 203 25.45 11.85 -6.17
C GLU A 203 25.09 10.40 -6.58
N PRO A 204 23.80 10.03 -6.64
CA PRO A 204 23.37 8.70 -7.03
C PRO A 204 23.63 8.43 -8.51
N GLU A 205 24.22 7.27 -8.78
CA GLU A 205 24.42 6.80 -10.15
C GLU A 205 23.14 6.16 -10.69
N TYR A 206 22.51 6.86 -11.63
CA TYR A 206 21.34 6.36 -12.35
C TYR A 206 21.71 5.76 -13.70
N SER A 207 20.90 4.81 -14.14
CA SER A 207 20.86 4.36 -15.53
C SER A 207 19.49 4.70 -16.16
N PRO A 208 19.43 5.38 -17.31
CA PRO A 208 18.18 5.59 -18.03
C PRO A 208 17.45 4.28 -18.30
N ALA A 209 16.14 4.22 -18.00
CA ALA A 209 15.38 2.97 -18.08
C ALA A 209 13.90 3.21 -18.43
N SER A 210 13.20 2.15 -18.84
CA SER A 210 11.76 2.09 -18.96
C SER A 210 11.19 0.82 -18.32
N ILE A 211 9.91 0.87 -17.95
CA ILE A 211 9.13 -0.30 -17.49
C ILE A 211 7.80 -0.39 -18.25
N ALA A 212 7.21 -1.59 -18.26
CA ALA A 212 5.89 -1.86 -18.83
C ALA A 212 4.94 -2.47 -17.79
N GLY A 213 3.65 -2.58 -18.14
CA GLY A 213 2.61 -3.15 -17.28
C GLY A 213 1.93 -2.14 -16.35
N GLY A 214 2.44 -0.92 -16.28
CA GLY A 214 1.84 0.18 -15.52
C GLY A 214 1.34 1.31 -16.42
N ARG A 215 0.59 2.23 -15.81
CA ARG A 215 0.27 3.56 -16.37
C ARG A 215 0.44 4.63 -15.31
N LEU A 216 0.69 5.86 -15.74
CA LEU A 216 0.71 7.02 -14.85
C LEU A 216 -0.70 7.59 -14.66
N LEU A 217 -1.07 7.88 -13.41
CA LEU A 217 -2.18 8.75 -13.06
C LEU A 217 -1.85 10.21 -13.40
N ALA A 218 -2.87 11.08 -13.44
CA ALA A 218 -2.71 12.50 -13.73
C ALA A 218 -1.75 13.24 -12.77
N TRP A 219 -1.59 12.72 -11.55
CA TRP A 219 -0.68 13.25 -10.54
C TRP A 219 0.65 12.47 -10.45
N ASN A 220 1.00 11.71 -11.50
CA ASN A 220 2.24 10.94 -11.59
C ASN A 220 2.37 9.84 -10.52
N ALA A 221 1.35 8.98 -10.43
CA ALA A 221 1.43 7.71 -9.69
C ALA A 221 1.38 6.53 -10.65
N ILE A 222 2.26 5.55 -10.49
CA ILE A 222 2.16 4.29 -11.22
C ILE A 222 1.03 3.45 -10.64
N VAL A 223 0.10 3.01 -11.48
CA VAL A 223 -0.89 1.97 -11.20
C VAL A 223 -0.79 0.87 -12.25
N ASP A 224 -1.42 -0.28 -12.01
CA ASP A 224 -1.52 -1.32 -13.03
C ASP A 224 -2.25 -0.78 -14.27
N ALA A 225 -1.74 -1.15 -15.45
CA ALA A 225 -2.44 -0.90 -16.69
C ALA A 225 -3.64 -1.86 -16.85
N GLU A 226 -4.68 -1.39 -17.53
CA GLU A 226 -5.83 -2.22 -17.89
C GLU A 226 -5.42 -3.29 -18.92
N SER A 227 -5.97 -4.50 -18.80
CA SER A 227 -5.55 -5.67 -19.59
C SER A 227 -5.88 -5.59 -21.08
N ASP A 228 -6.70 -4.63 -21.50
CA ASP A 228 -7.21 -4.45 -22.86
C ASP A 228 -6.37 -3.49 -23.72
N LYS A 229 -5.41 -2.79 -23.11
CA LYS A 229 -4.53 -1.83 -23.80
C LYS A 229 -3.08 -2.30 -23.70
N ILE A 230 -2.33 -2.13 -24.79
CA ILE A 230 -0.87 -2.25 -24.72
C ILE A 230 -0.39 -1.12 -23.81
N PRO A 231 0.17 -1.42 -22.62
CA PRO A 231 0.61 -0.37 -21.72
C PRO A 231 1.74 0.41 -22.40
N ALA A 232 1.61 1.73 -22.44
CA ALA A 232 2.71 2.60 -22.83
C ALA A 232 3.89 2.35 -21.88
N GLU A 233 5.11 2.27 -22.43
CA GLU A 233 6.30 2.21 -21.60
C GLU A 233 6.42 3.49 -20.78
N ILE A 234 6.73 3.34 -19.49
CA ILE A 234 6.98 4.47 -18.59
C ILE A 234 8.49 4.67 -18.55
N GLU A 235 8.95 5.82 -19.04
CA GLU A 235 10.35 6.22 -18.97
C GLU A 235 10.71 6.76 -17.59
N GLY A 236 11.95 6.52 -17.19
CA GLY A 236 12.47 6.93 -15.89
C GLY A 236 13.94 6.54 -15.74
N LYS A 237 14.33 6.19 -14.53
CA LYS A 237 15.71 5.84 -14.18
C LYS A 237 15.74 4.61 -13.29
N ALA A 238 16.72 3.76 -13.52
CA ALA A 238 17.05 2.65 -12.66
C ALA A 238 18.17 3.03 -11.69
N PHE A 239 18.02 2.64 -10.43
CA PHE A 239 19.00 2.82 -9.37
C PHE A 239 19.23 1.49 -8.65
N LEU A 240 20.48 1.19 -8.31
CA LEU A 240 20.84 -0.05 -7.62
C LEU A 240 20.78 0.17 -6.11
N VAL A 241 19.71 -0.31 -5.47
CA VAL A 241 19.57 -0.29 -4.01
C VAL A 241 20.43 -1.42 -3.44
N ARG A 242 21.40 -1.06 -2.60
CA ARG A 242 22.45 -1.98 -2.15
C ARG A 242 22.13 -2.69 -0.85
N THR A 243 21.28 -2.09 -0.02
CA THR A 243 21.00 -2.60 1.33
C THR A 243 19.53 -2.48 1.70
N GLN A 244 19.09 -3.32 2.64
CA GLN A 244 17.76 -3.22 3.25
C GLN A 244 17.49 -1.83 3.84
N LYS A 245 18.50 -1.22 4.48
CA LYS A 245 18.36 0.11 5.09
C LYS A 245 18.07 1.20 4.06
N GLU A 246 18.72 1.14 2.90
CA GLU A 246 18.42 2.06 1.79
C GLU A 246 16.98 1.87 1.30
N GLU A 247 16.53 0.62 1.15
CA GLU A 247 15.15 0.32 0.76
C GLU A 247 14.12 0.78 1.80
N GLU A 248 14.40 0.61 3.08
CA GLU A 248 13.53 1.10 4.16
C GLU A 248 13.40 2.62 4.11
N SER A 249 14.52 3.36 3.94
CA SER A 249 14.48 4.82 3.75
C SER A 249 13.62 5.23 2.56
N LEU A 250 13.73 4.53 1.42
CA LEU A 250 12.88 4.76 0.25
C LEU A 250 11.40 4.55 0.58
N ARG A 251 11.09 3.43 1.23
CA ARG A 251 9.71 3.08 1.59
C ARG A 251 9.13 4.05 2.63
N PHE A 252 9.95 4.67 3.47
CA PHE A 252 9.53 5.71 4.42
C PHE A 252 9.33 7.08 3.76
N SER A 253 10.07 7.39 2.70
CA SER A 253 9.88 8.65 1.96
C SER A 253 8.57 8.70 1.19
N VAL A 254 7.90 7.56 1.03
CA VAL A 254 6.59 7.45 0.39
C VAL A 254 5.54 6.99 1.40
N THR A 255 4.27 7.20 1.03
CA THR A 255 3.15 6.86 1.92
C THR A 255 2.80 5.37 1.86
N ASP A 256 1.99 4.92 2.82
CA ASP A 256 1.35 3.60 2.86
C ASP A 256 0.32 3.39 1.72
N LYS A 257 0.04 4.45 0.94
CA LYS A 257 -0.69 4.35 -0.31
C LYS A 257 0.14 3.78 -1.46
N PHE A 258 1.41 3.46 -1.22
CA PHE A 258 2.27 2.77 -2.18
C PHE A 258 2.68 1.40 -1.66
N GLU A 259 2.99 0.51 -2.59
CA GLU A 259 3.64 -0.76 -2.29
C GLU A 259 4.79 -1.02 -3.28
N VAL A 260 5.75 -1.81 -2.84
CA VAL A 260 6.85 -2.34 -3.64
C VAL A 260 6.37 -3.57 -4.40
N VAL A 261 6.50 -3.54 -5.72
CA VAL A 261 6.14 -4.63 -6.62
C VAL A 261 7.28 -5.01 -7.54
N ARG A 262 7.28 -6.24 -8.05
CA ARG A 262 8.19 -6.65 -9.12
C ARG A 262 7.83 -5.96 -10.42
N CYS A 263 8.83 -5.66 -11.23
CA CYS A 263 8.66 -5.17 -12.59
C CYS A 263 9.84 -5.62 -13.47
N ARG A 264 9.69 -5.48 -14.79
CA ARG A 264 10.78 -5.65 -15.74
C ARG A 264 11.32 -4.29 -16.14
N ILE A 265 12.59 -4.07 -15.85
CA ILE A 265 13.29 -2.82 -16.13
C ILE A 265 14.11 -3.02 -17.40
N ARG A 266 13.82 -2.22 -18.42
CA ARG A 266 14.62 -2.13 -19.65
C ARG A 266 15.56 -0.94 -19.53
N PHE A 267 16.87 -1.18 -19.59
CA PHE A 267 17.84 -0.08 -19.68
C PHE A 267 17.83 0.50 -21.09
N ILE A 268 17.71 1.81 -21.22
CA ILE A 268 17.62 2.49 -22.53
C ILE A 268 18.95 2.38 -23.28
N ASP A 269 20.06 2.59 -22.58
CA ASP A 269 21.39 2.64 -23.23
C ASP A 269 21.86 1.28 -23.75
N SER A 270 21.53 0.19 -23.04
CA SER A 270 21.99 -1.16 -23.39
C SER A 270 20.92 -2.05 -24.02
N GLY A 271 19.64 -1.69 -23.89
CA GLY A 271 18.51 -2.53 -24.27
C GLY A 271 18.28 -3.75 -23.36
N ASN A 272 19.18 -3.99 -22.40
CA ASN A 272 19.10 -5.12 -21.47
C ASN A 272 17.85 -5.01 -20.59
N VAL A 273 17.24 -6.16 -20.30
CA VAL A 273 16.07 -6.26 -19.42
C VAL A 273 16.45 -7.03 -18.18
N VAL A 274 16.11 -6.50 -17.01
CA VAL A 274 16.33 -7.14 -15.71
C VAL A 274 15.03 -7.18 -14.92
N ASP A 275 14.89 -8.19 -14.06
CA ASP A 275 13.84 -8.19 -13.04
C ASP A 275 14.25 -7.24 -11.91
N GLY A 276 13.35 -6.35 -11.54
CA GLY A 276 13.59 -5.31 -10.54
C GLY A 276 12.34 -4.99 -9.75
N LEU A 277 12.39 -3.88 -9.02
CA LEU A 277 11.31 -3.41 -8.17
C LEU A 277 10.88 -1.99 -8.57
N THR A 278 9.64 -1.65 -8.27
CA THR A 278 9.16 -0.26 -8.35
C THR A 278 8.07 -0.01 -7.32
N LEU A 279 7.66 1.24 -7.16
CA LEU A 279 6.59 1.66 -6.26
C LEU A 279 5.29 1.84 -7.05
N ARG A 280 4.28 1.04 -6.72
CA ARG A 280 2.93 1.11 -7.29
C ARG A 280 1.97 1.73 -6.27
N TYR A 281 1.12 2.64 -6.72
CA TYR A 281 0.05 3.21 -5.93
C TYR A 281 -1.10 2.22 -5.75
N VAL A 282 -1.57 2.08 -4.51
CA VAL A 282 -2.67 1.20 -4.07
C VAL A 282 -3.76 1.95 -3.29
N GLY A 283 -3.68 3.27 -3.23
CA GLY A 283 -4.70 4.08 -2.55
C GLY A 283 -6.03 4.06 -3.30
N THR A 284 -7.11 4.27 -2.54
CA THR A 284 -8.49 4.24 -3.05
C THR A 284 -8.97 5.59 -3.59
N ASP A 285 -8.14 6.62 -3.59
CA ASP A 285 -8.51 8.00 -3.95
C ASP A 285 -8.46 8.25 -5.47
N LEU A 286 -8.86 7.27 -6.28
CA LEU A 286 -9.04 7.43 -7.72
C LEU A 286 -10.38 8.15 -7.95
N LYS A 287 -10.35 9.48 -7.93
CA LYS A 287 -11.48 10.32 -8.38
C LYS A 287 -11.28 10.74 -9.83
#